data_AF-A0A0W7YXT4-F1
#
_entry.id   AF-A0A0W7YXT4-F1
#
_cell.length_a   1.000
_cell.length_b   1.000
_cell.length_c   1.000
_cell.angle_alpha   90.00
_cell.angle_beta   90.00
_cell.angle_gamma   90.00
#
_symmetry.space_group_name_H-M   'P 1'
#
loop_
_entity.id
_entity.type
_entity.pdbx_description
1 polymer ?
#
loop_
_entity_poly.entity_id
_entity_poly.type
_entity_poly.pdbx_seq_one_letter_code
_entity_poly.pdbx_strand_id
1 'polypeptide(L)'
;MRLMVAHPRDGQPSTHYNGFTLGLTAVSPEQIDAAVAAALAHGGTQIEDPTGWRERGGMRMYSAYVRDPAGHKLCLIDRAA
;
A
#
# COMPACT_ATOMS: atom_id res chain seq x y z
N MET A 1 -11.06 -10.84 -6.39
CA MET A 1 -10.40 -10.96 -5.07
C MET A 1 -11.10 -10.05 -4.08
N ARG A 2 -11.22 -10.42 -2.80
CA ARG A 2 -11.78 -9.56 -1.74
C ARG A 2 -10.69 -9.32 -0.69
N LEU A 3 -10.51 -8.08 -0.27
CA LEU A 3 -9.71 -7.70 0.89
C LEU A 3 -10.64 -7.51 2.09
N MET A 4 -10.26 -8.02 3.26
CA MET A 4 -11.01 -7.87 4.50
C MET A 4 -10.07 -7.42 5.62
N VAL A 5 -10.55 -6.53 6.46
CA VAL A 5 -9.89 -6.12 7.72
C VAL A 5 -10.80 -6.58 8.86
N ALA A 6 -10.24 -7.28 9.84
CA ALA A 6 -11.00 -7.85 10.94
C ALA A 6 -10.14 -7.92 12.21
N HIS A 7 -10.80 -8.04 13.37
CA HIS A 7 -10.11 -8.31 14.62
C HIS A 7 -9.49 -9.73 14.61
N PRO A 8 -8.30 -9.92 15.19
CA PRO A 8 -7.71 -11.24 15.36
C PRO A 8 -8.65 -12.17 16.14
N ARG A 9 -8.89 -13.37 15.61
CA ARG A 9 -9.85 -14.33 16.18
C ARG A 9 -9.36 -14.96 17.49
N ASP A 10 -8.04 -14.97 17.71
CA ASP A 10 -7.39 -15.46 18.92
C ASP A 10 -7.39 -14.44 20.07
N GLY A 11 -7.91 -13.23 19.84
CA GLY A 11 -8.01 -12.16 20.83
C GLY A 11 -6.67 -11.45 21.12
N GLN A 12 -5.58 -11.82 20.45
CA GLN A 12 -4.30 -11.13 20.61
C GLN A 12 -4.30 -9.80 19.84
N PRO A 13 -3.44 -8.84 20.21
CA PRO A 13 -3.29 -7.60 19.44
C PRO A 13 -2.92 -7.87 17.98
N SER A 14 -3.44 -7.06 17.06
CA SER A 14 -3.00 -7.10 15.66
C SER A 14 -1.51 -6.77 15.57
N THR A 15 -0.76 -7.56 14.82
CA THR A 15 0.66 -7.32 14.56
C THR A 15 0.92 -7.30 13.06
N HIS A 16 1.87 -6.47 12.63
CA HIS A 16 2.34 -6.46 11.25
C HIS A 16 3.52 -7.42 11.10
N TYR A 17 3.61 -8.10 9.95
CA TYR A 17 4.71 -9.02 9.64
C TYR A 17 5.86 -8.29 8.92
N ASN A 18 7.07 -8.35 9.47
CA ASN A 18 8.25 -7.79 8.81
C ASN A 18 8.59 -8.59 7.55
N GLY A 19 8.72 -7.90 6.42
CA GLY A 19 8.94 -8.51 5.10
C GLY A 19 7.66 -8.81 4.31
N PHE A 20 6.47 -8.64 4.89
CA PHE A 20 5.20 -8.75 4.17
C PHE A 20 4.81 -7.40 3.55
N THR A 21 4.19 -7.46 2.37
CA THR A 21 3.60 -6.29 1.71
C THR A 21 2.34 -6.73 0.98
N LEU A 22 1.22 -6.08 1.26
CA LEU A 22 -0.02 -6.27 0.51
C LEU A 22 -0.01 -5.35 -0.73
N GLY A 23 0.09 -5.93 -1.92
CA GLY A 23 0.02 -5.21 -3.19
C GLY A 23 -1.43 -5.02 -3.65
N LEU A 24 -1.81 -3.79 -3.93
CA LEU A 24 -3.10 -3.39 -4.48
C LEU A 24 -2.90 -2.75 -5.84
N THR A 25 -3.51 -3.33 -6.86
CA THR A 25 -3.44 -2.82 -8.23
C THR A 25 -4.36 -1.61 -8.38
N ALA A 26 -3.81 -0.51 -8.87
CA ALA A 26 -4.55 0.65 -9.33
C ALA A 26 -4.72 0.59 -10.86
N VAL A 27 -5.65 1.38 -11.39
CA VAL A 27 -5.90 1.51 -12.84
C VAL A 27 -5.28 2.76 -13.44
N SER A 28 -4.71 3.65 -12.61
CA SER A 28 -3.99 4.84 -13.07
C SER A 28 -3.07 5.43 -11.98
N PRO A 29 -2.08 6.27 -12.35
CA PRO A 29 -1.26 7.03 -11.39
C PRO A 29 -2.08 7.94 -10.48
N GLU A 30 -3.12 8.59 -11.02
CA GLU A 30 -3.97 9.52 -10.27
C GLU A 30 -4.76 8.79 -9.18
N GLN A 31 -5.15 7.52 -9.41
CA GLN A 31 -5.78 6.70 -8.38
C GLN A 31 -4.81 6.42 -7.24
N ILE A 32 -3.51 6.24 -7.55
CA ILE A 32 -2.48 6.03 -6.53
C ILE A 32 -2.29 7.30 -5.70
N ASP A 33 -2.17 8.46 -6.34
CA ASP A 33 -2.03 9.74 -5.64
C ASP A 33 -3.23 10.01 -4.71
N ALA A 34 -4.45 9.79 -5.20
CA ALA A 34 -5.67 9.93 -4.41
C ALA A 34 -5.71 8.95 -3.23
N ALA A 35 -5.30 7.70 -3.43
CA ALA A 35 -5.25 6.70 -2.36
C ALA A 35 -4.17 7.02 -1.31
N VAL A 36 -3.01 7.58 -1.70
CA VAL A 36 -1.99 8.05 -0.76
C VAL A 36 -2.50 9.24 0.05
N ALA A 37 -3.14 10.22 -0.60
CA ALA A 37 -3.73 11.36 0.10
C ALA A 37 -4.80 10.92 1.12
N ALA A 38 -5.67 9.98 0.73
CA ALA A 38 -6.66 9.39 1.64
C ALA A 38 -6.00 8.63 2.80
N ALA A 39 -4.96 7.82 2.52
CA ALA A 39 -4.23 7.11 3.56
C ALA A 39 -3.64 8.07 4.60
N LEU A 40 -2.96 9.13 4.16
CA LEU A 40 -2.38 10.14 5.06
C LEU A 40 -3.45 10.87 5.88
N ALA A 41 -4.56 11.24 5.26
CA ALA A 41 -5.67 11.92 5.95
C ALA A 41 -6.34 11.04 7.02
N HIS A 42 -6.27 9.70 6.88
CA HIS A 42 -6.89 8.73 7.77
C HIS A 42 -5.90 7.99 8.69
N GLY A 43 -4.74 8.59 8.96
CA GLY A 43 -3.77 8.10 9.95
C GLY A 43 -2.81 7.04 9.43
N GLY A 44 -2.79 6.81 8.12
CA GLY A 44 -1.71 6.10 7.45
C GLY A 44 -0.46 6.97 7.33
N THR A 45 0.67 6.32 7.10
CA THR A 45 1.98 6.98 6.99
C THR A 45 2.62 6.59 5.68
N GLN A 46 2.99 7.57 4.86
CA GLN A 46 3.80 7.31 3.66
C GLN A 46 5.21 6.89 4.09
N ILE A 47 5.73 5.85 3.45
CA ILE A 47 7.02 5.25 3.76
C ILE A 47 7.83 5.00 2.48
N GLU A 48 9.13 4.76 2.66
CA GLU A 48 10.11 4.60 1.57
C GLU A 48 10.26 5.88 0.71
N ASP A 49 10.66 5.70 -0.55
CA ASP A 49 10.72 6.79 -1.52
C ASP A 49 9.33 7.37 -1.80
N PRO A 50 9.25 8.64 -2.22
CA PRO A 50 7.99 9.27 -2.61
C PRO A 50 7.19 8.48 -3.64
N THR A 51 5.89 8.80 -3.73
CA THR A 51 5.02 8.31 -4.80
C THR A 51 5.58 8.72 -6.15
N GLY A 52 5.64 7.79 -7.10
CA GLY A 52 6.12 8.12 -8.44
C GLY A 52 6.44 6.91 -9.31
N TRP A 53 6.97 7.20 -10.49
CA TRP A 53 7.47 6.20 -11.42
C TRP A 53 8.73 5.53 -10.88
N ARG A 54 8.73 4.18 -10.90
CA ARG A 54 9.87 3.34 -10.53
C ARG A 54 10.16 2.35 -11.64
N GLU A 55 11.44 2.09 -11.85
CA GLU A 55 11.92 1.08 -12.81
C GLU A 55 12.56 -0.08 -12.05
N ARG A 56 12.08 -1.30 -12.29
CA ARG A 56 12.67 -2.53 -11.73
C ARG A 56 12.57 -3.66 -12.74
N GLY A 57 13.70 -4.29 -13.04
CA GLY A 57 13.74 -5.49 -13.90
C GLY A 57 13.17 -5.28 -15.30
N GLY A 58 13.35 -4.09 -15.87
CA GLY A 58 12.82 -3.73 -17.19
C GLY A 58 11.33 -3.34 -17.21
N MET A 59 10.65 -3.31 -16.05
CA MET A 59 9.28 -2.82 -15.94
C MET A 59 9.25 -1.42 -15.33
N ARG A 60 8.47 -0.53 -15.94
CA ARG A 60 8.16 0.80 -15.41
C ARG A 60 6.79 0.76 -14.75
N MET A 61 6.71 1.13 -13.48
CA MET A 61 5.49 1.09 -12.68
C MET A 61 5.32 2.39 -11.91
N TYR A 62 4.10 2.90 -11.79
CA TYR A 62 3.81 3.99 -10.86
C TYR A 62 3.44 3.37 -9.52
N SER A 63 4.13 3.73 -8.44
CA SER A 63 3.88 3.10 -7.15
C SER A 63 4.09 4.01 -5.95
N ALA A 64 3.44 3.62 -4.86
CA ALA A 64 3.56 4.23 -3.55
C ALA A 64 3.50 3.17 -2.45
N TYR A 65 4.12 3.49 -1.32
CA TYR A 65 4.09 2.64 -0.13
C TYR A 65 3.56 3.43 1.06
N VAL A 66 2.63 2.82 1.78
CA VAL A 66 2.05 3.37 3.01
C VAL A 66 2.00 2.29 4.08
N ARG A 67 2.05 2.70 5.34
CA ARG A 67 1.60 1.89 6.47
C ARG A 67 0.20 2.31 6.87
N ASP A 68 -0.65 1.32 7.13
CA ASP A 68 -1.93 1.56 7.79
C ASP A 68 -1.71 1.87 9.30
N PRO A 69 -2.77 2.27 10.04
CA PRO A 69 -2.65 2.54 11.48
C PRO A 69 -2.22 1.35 12.33
N ALA A 70 -2.37 0.12 11.84
CA ALA A 70 -1.89 -1.10 12.50
C ALA A 70 -0.43 -1.46 12.12
N GLY A 71 0.20 -0.65 11.26
CA GLY A 71 1.56 -0.81 10.78
C GLY A 71 1.72 -1.77 9.60
N HIS A 72 0.64 -2.30 9.02
CA HIS A 72 0.73 -3.16 7.84
C HIS A 72 1.23 -2.37 6.62
N LYS A 73 2.20 -2.93 5.92
CA LYS A 73 2.77 -2.32 4.71
C LYS A 73 1.88 -2.62 3.50
N LEU A 74 1.40 -1.56 2.87
CA LEU A 74 0.62 -1.59 1.64
C LEU A 74 1.46 -1.03 0.49
N CYS A 75 1.36 -1.67 -0.69
CA CYS A 75 1.91 -1.17 -1.94
C CYS A 75 0.75 -0.88 -2.88
N LEU A 76 0.68 0.36 -3.35
CA LEU A 76 -0.23 0.77 -4.42
C LEU A 76 0.58 0.75 -5.71
N ILE A 77 0.11 0.02 -6.71
CA ILE A 77 0.88 -0.18 -7.94
C ILE A 77 0.00 -0.11 -9.18
N ASP A 78 0.42 0.71 -10.13
CA ASP A 78 -0.08 0.73 -11.49
C ASP A 78 1.05 0.17 -12.37
N ARG A 79 0.76 -0.97 -12.99
CA ARG A 79 1.63 -1.56 -13.99
C ARG A 79 1.09 -1.05 -15.31
N ALA A 80 1.72 -0.02 -15.85
CA ALA A 80 1.45 0.40 -17.22
C ALA A 80 1.48 -0.84 -18.11
N ALA A 81 0.38 -1.06 -18.84
CA ALA A 81 0.23 -2.19 -19.76
C ALA A 81 1.24 -2.13 -20.90
#